data_AF-D7M2I7-F1
#
_entry.id   AF-D7M2I7-F1
#
_cell.length_a   1.000
_cell.length_b   1.000
_cell.length_c   1.000
_cell.angle_alpha   90.00
_cell.angle_beta   90.00
_cell.angle_gamma   90.00
#
_symmetry.space_group_name_H-M   'P 1'
#
loop_
_entity.id
_entity.type
_entity.pdbx_description
1 polymer ?
#
loop_
_entity_poly.entity_id
_entity_poly.type
_entity_poly.pdbx_seq_one_letter_code
_entity_poly.pdbx_strand_id
1 'polypeptide(L)'
;MASSFFTKIPSLSAIFSVYTSLSAFTILLKTILHEIIPDQIRDFIISKFTDYFSSYFNSNFTFIIEEQSDYVMNQTFRAAQVYLPTLLPRISTRSLLVSSNDLKNPFAKPKFGIPVKAKIIDEFEGIHLEWTLLSAKDNDNPYQS
;
A
#
# COMPACT_ATOMS: atom_id res chain seq x y z
N MET A 1 -34.50 -5.23 -7.31
CA MET A 1 -34.22 -4.49 -6.07
C MET A 1 -32.75 -4.11 -6.08
N ALA A 2 -32.41 -2.90 -6.52
CA ALA A 2 -31.05 -2.38 -6.46
C ALA A 2 -31.01 -1.38 -5.30
N SER A 3 -30.47 -1.80 -4.16
CA SER A 3 -30.33 -0.95 -2.99
C SER A 3 -29.23 0.08 -3.21
N SER A 4 -29.60 1.34 -3.05
CA SER A 4 -28.82 2.56 -3.16
C SER A 4 -27.53 2.55 -2.31
N PHE A 5 -26.37 2.37 -2.94
CA PHE A 5 -25.06 2.60 -2.32
C PHE A 5 -24.42 3.94 -2.69
N PHE A 6 -25.10 4.77 -3.50
CA PHE A 6 -24.58 6.08 -3.87
C PHE A 6 -25.30 7.22 -3.13
N THR A 7 -24.47 8.02 -2.45
CA THR A 7 -24.69 9.41 -2.03
C THR A 7 -25.70 9.67 -0.90
N LYS A 8 -25.27 9.42 0.34
CA LYS A 8 -25.71 10.22 1.49
C LYS A 8 -24.46 10.82 2.12
N ILE A 9 -24.18 12.09 1.84
CA ILE A 9 -23.14 12.82 2.58
C ILE A 9 -23.62 12.82 4.04
N PRO A 10 -22.87 12.20 4.96
CA PRO A 10 -23.30 12.13 6.35
C PRO A 10 -23.37 13.54 6.93
N SER A 11 -24.41 13.82 7.72
CA SER A 11 -24.51 15.10 8.44
C SER A 11 -23.29 15.28 9.35
N LEU A 12 -22.90 16.51 9.66
CA LEU A 12 -21.79 16.78 10.59
C LEU A 12 -21.99 16.06 11.93
N SER A 13 -23.23 16.02 12.42
CA SER A 13 -23.60 15.25 13.61
C SER A 13 -23.37 13.74 13.47
N ALA A 14 -23.60 13.16 12.29
CA ALA A 14 -23.35 11.74 12.04
C ALA A 14 -21.84 11.44 12.02
N ILE A 15 -21.04 12.33 11.43
CA ILE A 15 -19.57 12.20 11.46
C ILE A 15 -19.06 12.28 12.90
N PHE A 16 -19.53 13.25 13.68
CA PHE A 16 -19.16 13.36 15.10
C PHE A 16 -19.65 12.18 15.93
N SER A 17 -20.84 11.66 15.65
CA SER A 17 -21.37 10.47 16.33
C SER A 17 -20.51 9.24 16.02
N VAL A 18 -20.15 9.02 14.75
CA VAL A 18 -19.24 7.95 14.34
C VAL A 18 -17.84 8.12 14.95
N TYR A 19 -17.31 9.34 14.95
CA TYR A 19 -16.02 9.62 15.57
C TYR A 19 -16.05 9.38 17.08
N THR A 20 -17.12 9.80 17.76
CA THR A 20 -17.29 9.63 19.20
C THR A 20 -17.48 8.16 19.56
N SER A 21 -18.32 7.43 18.84
CA SER A 21 -18.53 6.00 19.08
C SER A 21 -17.26 5.20 18.83
N LEU A 22 -16.52 5.52 17.76
CA LEU A 22 -15.22 4.91 17.48
C LEU A 22 -14.20 5.26 18.56
N SER A 23 -14.13 6.52 18.98
CA SER A 23 -13.20 6.97 20.02
C SER A 23 -13.52 6.35 21.39
N ALA A 24 -14.80 6.28 21.76
CA ALA A 24 -15.23 5.62 22.98
C ALA A 24 -14.90 4.13 22.94
N PHE A 25 -15.14 3.47 21.80
CA PHE A 25 -14.76 2.09 21.58
C PHE A 25 -13.25 1.88 21.70
N THR A 26 -12.42 2.71 21.07
CA THR A 26 -10.96 2.57 21.14
C THR A 26 -10.44 2.79 22.54
N ILE A 27 -11.01 3.73 23.30
CA ILE A 27 -10.69 3.94 24.71
C ILE A 27 -11.02 2.67 25.52
N LEU A 28 -12.24 2.15 25.40
CA LEU A 28 -12.65 0.92 26.11
C LEU A 28 -11.79 -0.28 25.72
N LEU A 29 -11.55 -0.47 24.43
CA LEU A 29 -10.71 -1.53 23.91
C LEU A 29 -9.29 -1.44 24.46
N LYS A 30 -8.71 -0.23 24.51
CA LYS A 30 -7.37 0.02 25.06
C LYS A 30 -7.34 -0.30 26.57
N THR A 31 -8.36 0.09 27.32
CA THR A 31 -8.47 -0.24 28.75
C THR A 31 -8.55 -1.75 28.96
N ILE A 32 -9.39 -2.46 28.21
CA ILE A 32 -9.48 -3.93 28.30
C ILE A 32 -8.13 -4.57 27.95
N LEU A 33 -7.53 -4.15 26.84
CA LEU A 33 -6.24 -4.67 26.41
C LEU A 33 -5.17 -4.43 27.48
N HIS A 34 -5.16 -3.30 28.19
CA HIS A 34 -4.05 -2.88 29.05
C HIS A 34 -4.21 -3.13 30.54
N GLU A 35 -5.43 -3.17 31.05
CA GLU A 35 -5.69 -3.41 32.47
C GLU A 35 -6.25 -4.81 32.72
N ILE A 36 -6.96 -5.41 31.75
CA ILE A 36 -7.66 -6.68 31.95
C ILE A 36 -6.89 -7.86 31.36
N ILE A 37 -6.20 -7.67 30.23
CA ILE A 37 -5.50 -8.74 29.53
C ILE A 37 -4.01 -8.75 29.95
N PRO A 38 -3.51 -9.84 30.57
CA PRO A 38 -2.09 -10.01 30.88
C PRO A 38 -1.21 -10.05 29.62
N ASP A 39 0.04 -9.60 29.73
CA ASP A 39 0.98 -9.52 28.61
C ASP A 39 1.18 -10.86 27.88
N GLN A 40 1.15 -11.99 28.60
CA GLN A 40 1.26 -13.31 27.98
C GLN A 40 0.13 -13.62 26.99
N ILE A 41 -1.09 -13.14 27.26
CA ILE A 41 -2.24 -13.36 26.36
C ILE A 41 -2.13 -12.44 25.16
N ARG A 42 -1.60 -11.22 25.33
CA ARG A 42 -1.35 -10.29 24.21
C ARG A 42 -0.34 -10.87 23.24
N ASP A 43 0.79 -11.36 23.75
CA ASP A 43 1.83 -11.97 22.91
C ASP A 43 1.28 -13.19 22.17
N PHE A 44 0.41 -13.98 22.82
CA PHE A 44 -0.28 -15.09 22.17
C PHE A 44 -1.23 -14.63 21.06
N ILE A 45 -2.05 -13.60 21.30
CA ILE A 45 -2.97 -13.05 20.29
C ILE A 45 -2.17 -12.48 19.11
N ILE A 46 -1.10 -11.72 19.39
CA ILE A 46 -0.22 -11.15 18.36
C ILE A 46 0.43 -12.27 17.57
N SER A 47 1.04 -13.27 18.22
CA SER A 47 1.65 -14.42 17.53
C SER A 47 0.64 -15.16 16.67
N LYS A 48 -0.58 -15.43 17.18
CA LYS A 48 -1.62 -16.08 16.38
C LYS A 48 -2.10 -15.23 15.21
N PHE A 49 -2.20 -13.93 15.39
CA PHE A 49 -2.57 -13.01 14.32
C PHE A 49 -1.46 -12.98 13.26
N THR A 50 -0.20 -12.83 13.65
CA THR A 50 0.95 -12.86 12.75
C THR A 50 1.09 -14.20 12.04
N ASP A 51 0.93 -15.33 12.72
CA ASP A 51 0.94 -16.68 12.12
C ASP A 51 -0.19 -16.85 11.11
N TYR A 52 -1.38 -16.36 11.44
CA TYR A 52 -2.53 -16.43 10.54
C TYR A 52 -2.32 -15.56 9.31
N PHE A 53 -1.90 -14.30 9.47
CA PHE A 53 -1.63 -13.41 8.35
C PHE A 53 -0.47 -13.92 7.49
N SER A 54 0.63 -14.39 8.09
CA SER A 54 1.75 -14.98 7.34
C SER A 54 1.37 -16.27 6.61
N SER A 55 0.45 -17.09 7.16
CA SER A 55 -0.06 -18.28 6.48
C SER A 55 -1.02 -17.95 5.34
N TYR A 56 -1.80 -16.88 5.44
CA TYR A 56 -2.75 -16.46 4.39
C TYR A 56 -2.06 -15.71 3.26
N PHE A 57 -1.13 -14.82 3.60
CA PHE A 57 -0.26 -14.16 2.64
C PHE A 57 0.94 -15.06 2.37
N ASN A 58 0.71 -16.12 1.58
CA ASN A 58 1.77 -16.97 1.06
C ASN A 58 2.88 -16.08 0.46
N SER A 59 4.15 -16.34 0.79
CA SER A 59 5.32 -15.54 0.39
C SER A 59 5.49 -15.38 -1.13
N ASN A 60 4.69 -16.08 -1.94
CA ASN A 60 4.69 -16.03 -3.40
C ASN A 60 3.45 -15.33 -3.99
N PHE A 61 2.70 -14.55 -3.19
CA PHE A 61 1.57 -13.80 -3.73
C PHE A 61 2.07 -12.54 -4.45
N THR A 62 1.91 -12.49 -5.76
CA THR A 62 2.30 -11.33 -6.59
C THR A 62 1.07 -10.54 -7.04
N PHE A 63 0.98 -9.28 -6.63
CA PHE A 63 -0.02 -8.35 -7.17
C PHE A 63 0.48 -7.76 -8.48
N ILE A 64 -0.24 -8.00 -9.57
CA ILE A 64 0.03 -7.38 -10.88
C ILE A 64 -0.84 -6.13 -10.99
N ILE A 65 -0.19 -4.95 -11.05
CA ILE A 65 -0.87 -3.67 -11.18
C ILE A 65 -0.65 -3.15 -12.59
N GLU A 66 -1.68 -3.21 -13.41
CA GLU A 66 -1.64 -2.71 -14.78
C GLU A 66 -1.75 -1.18 -14.82
N GLU A 67 -1.11 -0.54 -15.80
CA GLU A 67 -1.14 0.91 -15.99
C GLU A 67 -2.56 1.43 -16.31
N GLN A 68 -3.31 0.65 -17.10
CA GLN A 68 -4.69 0.94 -17.49
C GLN A 68 -5.57 -0.23 -17.10
N SER A 69 -6.68 0.03 -16.43
CA SER A 69 -7.75 -0.94 -16.16
C SER A 69 -8.96 -0.52 -16.98
N ASP A 70 -9.44 -1.40 -17.88
CA ASP A 70 -10.69 -1.22 -18.65
C ASP A 70 -10.90 0.23 -19.17
N TYR A 71 -9.87 0.84 -19.78
CA TYR A 71 -9.88 2.21 -20.36
C TYR A 71 -9.67 3.40 -19.43
N VAL A 72 -9.43 3.18 -18.13
CA VAL A 72 -9.08 4.26 -17.18
C VAL A 72 -7.70 4.00 -16.57
N MET A 73 -6.93 5.08 -16.38
CA MET A 73 -5.65 5.00 -15.69
C MET A 73 -5.85 4.41 -14.29
N ASN A 74 -5.14 3.32 -13.99
CA ASN A 74 -5.28 2.68 -12.70
C ASN A 74 -4.75 3.61 -11.59
N GLN A 75 -5.61 3.97 -10.64
CA GLN A 75 -5.24 4.84 -9.53
C GLN A 75 -4.17 4.19 -8.64
N THR A 76 -4.19 2.86 -8.52
CA THR A 76 -3.20 2.09 -7.77
C THR A 76 -1.83 2.18 -8.44
N PHE A 77 -1.79 2.13 -9.78
CA PHE A 77 -0.55 2.34 -10.54
C PHE A 77 0.00 3.76 -10.33
N ARG A 78 -0.87 4.78 -10.39
CA ARG A 78 -0.51 6.17 -10.09
C ARG A 78 0.03 6.34 -8.67
N ALA A 79 -0.61 5.72 -7.69
CA ALA A 79 -0.17 5.77 -6.30
C ALA A 79 1.21 5.11 -6.14
N ALA A 80 1.42 3.93 -6.72
CA ALA A 80 2.72 3.24 -6.72
C ALA A 80 3.81 4.07 -7.41
N GLN A 81 3.50 4.73 -8.53
CA GLN A 81 4.43 5.61 -9.25
C GLN A 81 4.91 6.80 -8.38
N VAL A 82 4.08 7.27 -7.45
CA VAL A 82 4.45 8.37 -6.53
C VAL A 82 5.09 7.84 -5.24
N TYR A 83 4.61 6.71 -4.72
CA TYR A 83 5.09 6.12 -3.47
C TYR A 83 6.48 5.49 -3.60
N LEU A 84 6.70 4.62 -4.59
CA LEU A 84 7.95 3.87 -4.72
C LEU A 84 9.20 4.77 -4.84
N PRO A 85 9.15 5.94 -5.52
CA PRO A 85 10.27 6.87 -5.48
C PRO A 85 10.57 7.49 -4.11
N THR A 86 9.60 7.59 -3.19
CA THR A 86 9.86 8.12 -1.84
C THR A 86 10.64 7.13 -0.98
N LEU A 87 10.64 5.85 -1.36
CA LEU A 87 11.41 4.80 -0.69
C LEU A 87 12.88 4.76 -1.14
N LEU A 88 13.22 5.36 -2.29
CA LEU A 88 14.59 5.37 -2.85
C LEU A 88 15.69 5.84 -1.89
N PRO A 89 15.49 6.82 -0.98
CA PRO A 89 16.50 7.19 0.01
C PRO A 89 16.80 6.08 1.02
N ARG A 90 15.85 5.16 1.23
CA ARG A 90 15.93 4.03 2.18
C ARG A 90 16.41 2.74 1.51
N ILE A 91 16.26 2.63 0.20
CA ILE A 91 16.55 1.41 -0.55
C ILE A 91 17.96 1.49 -1.16
N SER A 92 18.73 0.41 -1.01
CA SER A 92 20.00 0.19 -1.71
C SER A 92 19.80 -0.15 -3.20
N THR A 93 18.98 0.63 -3.92
CA THR A 93 18.78 0.40 -5.36
C THR A 93 19.90 1.09 -6.15
N ARG A 94 20.63 0.29 -6.93
CA ARG A 94 21.84 0.68 -7.68
C ARG A 94 21.59 1.60 -8.89
N SER A 95 20.32 1.83 -9.24
CA SER A 95 19.95 2.59 -10.44
C SER A 95 18.61 3.31 -10.27
N LEU A 96 18.57 4.55 -10.75
CA LEU A 96 17.41 5.43 -10.67
C LEU A 96 17.24 6.07 -12.05
N LEU A 97 16.01 6.09 -12.58
CA LEU A 97 15.74 6.83 -13.81
C LEU A 97 15.49 8.30 -13.43
N VAL A 98 16.41 9.17 -13.83
CA VAL A 98 16.18 10.63 -13.78
C VAL A 98 15.64 11.04 -15.14
N SER A 99 14.41 11.53 -15.19
CA SER A 99 13.85 12.15 -16.40
C SER A 99 13.55 13.62 -16.13
N SER A 100 14.07 14.50 -16.97
CA SER A 100 13.66 15.90 -17.02
C SER A 100 12.73 16.07 -18.21
N ASN A 101 11.46 16.37 -17.93
CA ASN A 101 10.45 16.54 -18.97
C ASN A 101 10.37 17.98 -19.49
N ASP A 102 11.23 18.87 -18.98
CA ASP A 102 11.13 20.31 -19.20
C ASP A 102 12.50 20.88 -19.59
N LEU A 103 12.87 20.65 -20.85
CA LEU A 103 14.09 21.20 -21.47
C LEU A 103 14.18 22.73 -21.36
N LYS A 104 13.06 23.42 -21.13
CA LYS A 104 12.97 24.88 -21.02
C LYS A 104 13.07 25.41 -19.59
N ASN A 105 12.99 24.56 -18.57
CA ASN A 105 13.08 24.96 -17.18
C ASN A 105 14.16 24.14 -16.44
N PRO A 106 15.41 24.63 -16.40
CA PRO A 106 16.50 23.95 -15.70
C PRO A 106 16.31 23.86 -14.17
N PHE A 107 15.33 24.58 -13.60
CA PHE A 107 14.96 24.50 -12.19
C PHE A 107 13.75 23.60 -11.92
N ALA A 108 13.15 23.00 -12.96
CA ALA A 108 12.07 22.04 -12.78
C ALA A 108 12.59 20.83 -11.99
N LYS A 109 11.81 20.40 -10.99
CA LYS A 109 12.18 19.25 -10.17
C LYS A 109 12.31 18.02 -11.10
N PRO A 110 13.46 17.33 -11.12
CA PRO A 110 13.62 16.13 -11.91
C PRO A 110 12.56 15.10 -11.50
N LYS A 111 11.93 14.46 -12.48
CA LYS A 111 11.04 13.34 -12.22
C LYS A 111 11.89 12.12 -11.95
N PHE A 112 11.73 11.57 -10.76
CA PHE A 112 12.34 10.31 -10.36
C PHE A 112 11.42 9.17 -10.82
N GLY A 113 11.94 8.30 -11.66
CA GLY A 113 11.28 7.10 -12.15
C GLY A 113 12.01 5.84 -11.70
N ILE A 114 11.27 4.75 -11.65
CA ILE A 114 11.83 3.43 -11.37
C ILE A 114 12.33 2.84 -12.68
N PRO A 115 13.58 2.34 -12.76
CA PRO A 115 14.03 1.62 -13.94
C PRO A 115 13.16 0.40 -14.23
N VAL A 116 12.90 0.14 -15.51
CA VAL A 116 12.25 -1.11 -15.93
C VAL A 116 13.12 -2.29 -15.49
N LYS A 117 12.50 -3.33 -14.93
CA LYS A 117 13.14 -4.51 -14.27
C LYS A 117 13.92 -4.20 -12.99
N ALA A 118 13.83 -2.99 -12.44
CA ALA A 118 14.41 -2.73 -11.12
C ALA A 118 13.57 -3.41 -10.04
N LYS A 119 14.25 -4.19 -9.20
CA LYS A 119 13.69 -4.80 -8.00
C LYS A 119 13.86 -3.83 -6.84
N ILE A 120 12.75 -3.45 -6.23
CA ILE A 120 12.68 -2.59 -5.05
C ILE A 120 12.17 -3.43 -3.88
N ILE A 121 12.93 -3.44 -2.80
CA ILE A 121 12.56 -4.14 -1.57
C ILE A 121 12.05 -3.09 -0.58
N ASP A 122 10.83 -3.28 -0.08
CA ASP A 122 10.21 -2.43 0.93
C ASP A 122 9.83 -3.26 2.17
N GLU A 123 9.84 -2.60 3.33
CA GLU A 123 9.33 -3.14 4.58
C GLU A 123 8.30 -2.15 5.12
N PHE A 124 7.04 -2.52 5.03
CA PHE A 124 5.91 -1.68 5.44
C PHE A 124 5.15 -2.40 6.55
N GLU A 125 5.16 -1.84 7.77
CA GLU A 125 4.46 -2.39 8.94
C GLU A 125 4.83 -3.88 9.22
N GLY A 126 6.10 -4.25 8.99
CA GLY A 126 6.59 -5.62 9.16
C GLY A 126 6.29 -6.57 7.99
N ILE A 127 5.69 -6.08 6.90
CA ILE A 127 5.45 -6.83 5.68
C ILE A 127 6.58 -6.58 4.69
N HIS A 128 7.28 -7.65 4.30
CA HIS A 128 8.32 -7.60 3.28
C HIS A 128 7.68 -7.60 1.89
N LEU A 129 7.91 -6.54 1.11
CA LEU A 129 7.33 -6.35 -0.21
C LEU A 129 8.43 -6.24 -1.27
N GLU A 130 8.23 -6.94 -2.37
CA GLU A 130 9.10 -6.85 -3.54
C GLU A 130 8.33 -6.24 -4.71
N TRP A 131 8.85 -5.14 -5.23
CA TRP A 131 8.26 -4.40 -6.33
C TRP A 131 9.15 -4.49 -7.57
N THR A 132 8.56 -4.87 -8.70
CA THR A 132 9.26 -4.90 -10.00
C THR A 132 8.41 -4.20 -11.05
N LEU A 133 9.00 -3.22 -11.75
CA LEU A 133 8.33 -2.57 -12.88
C LEU A 133 8.61 -3.36 -14.16
N LEU A 134 7.57 -3.95 -14.75
CA LEU A 134 7.67 -4.68 -16.03
C LEU A 134 7.26 -3.78 -17.20
N SER A 135 7.89 -3.97 -18.36
CA SER A 135 7.49 -3.30 -19.59
C SER A 135 6.46 -4.15 -20.33
N ALA A 136 5.47 -3.50 -20.97
CA ALA A 136 4.48 -4.19 -21.80
C ALA A 136 5.10 -5.01 -22.94
N LYS A 137 6.32 -4.68 -23.40
CA LYS A 137 7.04 -5.47 -24.41
C LYS A 137 7.66 -6.77 -23.89
N ASP A 138 7.86 -6.91 -22.58
CA ASP A 138 8.30 -8.16 -21.94
C ASP A 138 7.12 -9.07 -21.57
N ASN A 139 5.87 -8.59 -21.68
CA ASN A 139 4.66 -9.34 -21.33
C ASN A 139 4.18 -10.33 -22.42
N ASP A 140 4.93 -10.50 -23.52
CA ASP A 140 4.60 -11.47 -24.58
C ASP A 140 4.86 -12.93 -24.17
N ASN A 141 5.25 -13.20 -22.91
CA ASN A 141 5.30 -14.55 -22.39
C ASN A 141 4.82 -14.63 -20.92
N PRO A 142 3.53 -14.89 -20.67
CA PRO A 142 2.97 -14.97 -19.31
C PRO A 142 3.39 -16.22 -18.50
N TYR A 143 4.39 -16.98 -18.98
CA TYR A 143 4.89 -18.17 -18.30
C TYR A 143 6.41 -18.29 -18.45
N GLN A 144 7.21 -17.50 -17.74
CA GLN A 144 8.48 -18.02 -17.21
C GLN A 144 8.76 -17.41 -15.84
N SER A 145 8.71 -18.31 -14.86
CA SER A 145 9.17 -18.18 -13.47
C SER A 145 10.67 -17.93 -13.37
#